data_AF-A0AAV6BZC1-F1
#
_entry.id   AF-A0AAV6BZC1-F1
#
_cell.length_a   1.000
_cell.length_b   1.000
_cell.length_c   1.000
_cell.angle_alpha   90.00
_cell.angle_beta   90.00
_cell.angle_gamma   90.00
#
_symmetry.space_group_name_H-M   'P 1'
#
loop_
_entity.id
_entity.type
_entity.pdbx_description
1 polymer ?
#
loop_
_entity_poly.entity_id
_entity_poly.type
_entity_poly.pdbx_seq_one_letter_code
_entity_poly.pdbx_strand_id
1 'polypeptide(L)'
;SFASLERYINEKLKNTLKLASARKAHERFAPVEVLPGQGNPEVPFHFELPAWQALREGVAIKGQPQGCGFYDPVTHQMGGFRPVRNDKFKKYSTRTLRPVINFEECTKCTFCWLNCPDGSIDVTPEGYYDINLESCCGCAICEAVCPVPNCIVMANEAEFSDNSSQWENFRKDKEAYSTRFKAIHPVEERSHGFRYRGQYQEQAAAALEAAQKA
;
A
#
# COMPACT_ATOMS: atom_id res chain seq x y z
N SER A 1 -12.87 34.91 -44.25
CA SER A 1 -11.97 35.65 -43.34
C SER A 1 -12.58 35.68 -41.95
N PHE A 2 -11.79 35.96 -40.91
CA PHE A 2 -12.33 36.05 -39.55
C PHE A 2 -13.49 37.06 -39.44
N ALA A 3 -13.39 38.21 -40.11
CA ALA A 3 -14.45 39.21 -40.18
C ALA A 3 -15.82 38.68 -40.66
N SER A 4 -15.84 37.69 -41.57
CA SER A 4 -17.09 37.07 -42.03
C SER A 4 -17.72 36.19 -40.93
N LEU A 5 -16.90 35.48 -40.17
CA LEU A 5 -17.35 34.63 -39.06
C LEU A 5 -17.88 35.48 -37.90
N GLU A 6 -17.23 36.61 -37.60
CA GLU A 6 -17.71 37.55 -36.58
C GLU A 6 -19.08 38.13 -36.90
N ARG A 7 -19.28 38.55 -38.16
CA ARG A 7 -20.59 39.05 -38.62
C ARG A 7 -21.67 37.98 -38.46
N TYR A 8 -21.38 36.74 -38.87
CA TYR A 8 -22.31 35.63 -38.72
C TYR A 8 -22.68 35.35 -37.25
N ILE A 9 -21.70 35.33 -36.35
CA ILE A 9 -21.94 35.08 -34.92
C ILE A 9 -22.76 36.21 -34.31
N ASN A 10 -22.47 37.47 -34.65
CA ASN A 10 -23.20 38.63 -34.14
C ASN A 10 -24.64 38.69 -34.67
N GLU A 11 -24.86 38.40 -35.94
CA GLU A 11 -26.18 38.50 -36.56
C GLU A 11 -27.09 37.30 -36.28
N LYS A 12 -26.56 36.08 -36.39
CA LYS A 12 -27.35 34.84 -36.32
C LYS A 12 -27.37 34.22 -34.93
N LEU A 13 -26.24 34.21 -34.23
CA LEU A 13 -26.12 33.54 -32.93
C LEU A 13 -26.33 34.49 -31.75
N LYS A 14 -26.13 35.81 -31.95
CA LYS A 14 -26.29 36.89 -30.95
C LYS A 14 -25.67 36.56 -29.59
N ASN A 15 -24.56 35.83 -29.59
CA ASN A 15 -23.94 35.29 -28.39
C ASN A 15 -22.50 35.80 -28.27
N THR A 16 -22.27 36.67 -27.28
CA THR A 16 -20.99 37.34 -27.04
C THR A 16 -19.89 36.39 -26.58
N LEU A 17 -20.23 35.33 -25.85
CA LEU A 17 -19.27 34.31 -25.40
C LEU A 17 -18.72 33.50 -26.57
N LYS A 18 -19.56 33.18 -27.56
CA LYS A 18 -19.12 32.48 -28.78
C LYS A 18 -18.21 33.35 -29.64
N LEU A 19 -18.47 34.66 -29.70
CA LEU A 19 -17.60 35.61 -30.40
C LEU A 19 -16.22 35.68 -29.71
N ALA A 20 -16.19 35.82 -28.37
CA ALA A 20 -14.96 35.86 -27.60
C ALA A 20 -14.15 34.56 -27.71
N SER A 21 -14.82 33.41 -27.67
CA SER A 21 -14.20 32.10 -27.89
C SER A 21 -13.62 31.97 -29.30
N ALA A 22 -14.36 32.40 -30.33
CA ALA A 22 -13.89 32.38 -31.71
C ALA A 22 -12.69 33.32 -31.94
N ARG A 23 -12.69 34.53 -31.35
CA ARG A 23 -11.54 35.45 -31.34
C ARG A 23 -10.32 34.79 -30.72
N LYS A 24 -10.48 34.27 -29.50
CA LYS A 24 -9.39 33.62 -28.75
C LYS A 24 -8.82 32.41 -29.51
N ALA A 25 -9.67 31.63 -30.16
CA ALA A 25 -9.23 30.51 -30.99
C ALA A 25 -8.46 30.99 -32.23
N HIS A 26 -8.99 31.99 -32.95
CA HIS A 26 -8.33 32.54 -34.14
C HIS A 26 -6.95 33.15 -33.80
N GLU A 27 -6.84 33.91 -32.70
CA GLU A 27 -5.58 34.48 -32.22
C GLU A 27 -4.59 33.40 -31.77
N ARG A 28 -5.08 32.30 -31.19
CA ARG A 28 -4.23 31.17 -30.75
C ARG A 28 -3.58 30.42 -31.91
N PHE A 29 -4.15 30.47 -33.11
CA PHE A 29 -3.60 29.82 -34.30
C PHE A 29 -2.79 30.77 -35.19
N ALA A 30 -2.36 31.92 -34.68
CA ALA A 30 -1.43 32.78 -35.41
C ALA A 30 -0.12 32.01 -35.69
N PRO A 31 0.29 31.86 -36.96
CA PRO A 31 1.59 31.29 -37.27
C PRO A 31 2.67 32.26 -36.77
N VAL A 32 3.44 31.84 -35.79
CA VAL A 32 4.65 32.55 -35.36
C VAL A 32 5.82 31.89 -36.08
N GLU A 33 6.57 32.69 -36.83
CA GLU A 33 7.82 32.23 -37.46
C GLU A 33 8.87 32.01 -36.36
N VAL A 34 9.36 30.78 -36.23
CA VAL A 34 10.39 30.43 -35.24
C VAL A 34 11.76 30.66 -35.86
N LEU A 35 12.47 31.67 -35.38
CA LEU A 35 13.81 32.01 -35.88
C LEU A 35 14.88 31.03 -35.35
N PRO A 36 16.02 30.84 -36.05
CA PRO A 36 17.15 30.08 -35.53
C PRO A 36 17.60 30.62 -34.16
N GLY A 37 17.54 29.78 -33.12
CA GLY A 37 17.86 30.15 -31.73
C GLY A 37 16.66 30.45 -30.83
N GLN A 38 15.44 30.52 -31.38
CA GLN A 38 14.21 30.71 -30.62
C GLN A 38 13.60 29.35 -30.21
N GLY A 39 14.30 28.62 -29.34
CA GLY A 39 13.83 27.39 -28.71
C GLY A 39 13.53 27.59 -27.23
N ASN A 40 12.83 26.65 -26.59
CA ASN A 40 12.79 26.61 -25.12
C ASN A 40 14.21 26.26 -24.62
N PRO A 41 14.92 27.16 -23.90
CA PRO A 41 16.25 26.87 -23.39
C PRO A 41 16.24 25.85 -22.24
N GLU A 42 15.06 25.53 -21.71
CA GLU A 42 14.92 24.55 -20.64
C GLU A 42 15.31 23.17 -21.14
N VAL A 43 16.26 22.55 -20.44
CA VAL A 43 16.52 21.12 -20.53
C VAL A 43 15.62 20.46 -19.49
N PRO A 44 14.47 19.86 -19.88
CA PRO A 44 13.46 19.41 -18.92
C PRO A 44 13.94 18.23 -18.05
N PHE A 45 14.95 17.49 -18.52
CA PHE A 45 15.52 16.36 -17.77
C PHE A 45 17.04 16.35 -17.91
N HIS A 46 17.72 16.42 -16.77
CA HIS A 46 19.15 16.15 -16.67
C HIS A 46 19.33 14.78 -16.02
N PHE A 47 20.05 13.87 -16.71
CA PHE A 47 20.39 12.56 -16.19
C PHE A 47 21.89 12.53 -15.91
N GLU A 48 22.26 12.39 -14.64
CA GLU A 48 23.63 12.06 -14.27
C GLU A 48 23.86 10.59 -14.59
N LEU A 49 24.60 10.31 -15.66
CA LEU A 49 24.97 8.95 -16.01
C LEU A 49 25.96 8.40 -14.97
N PRO A 50 25.72 7.21 -14.39
CA PRO A 50 26.65 6.63 -13.44
C PRO A 50 28.00 6.36 -14.12
N ALA A 51 29.10 6.65 -13.42
CA ALA A 51 30.43 6.28 -13.87
C ALA A 51 30.53 4.76 -14.10
N TRP A 52 31.46 4.33 -14.95
CA TRP A 52 31.69 2.89 -15.22
C TRP A 52 32.01 2.07 -13.96
N GLN A 53 32.56 2.72 -12.92
CA GLN A 53 32.80 2.12 -11.60
C GLN A 53 31.52 1.94 -10.77
N ALA A 54 30.50 2.78 -11.02
CA ALA A 54 29.19 2.69 -10.40
C ALA A 54 28.25 1.74 -11.16
N LEU A 55 28.55 1.46 -12.44
CA LEU A 55 27.92 0.42 -13.22
C LEU A 55 28.39 -0.96 -12.70
N ARG A 56 27.44 -1.80 -12.29
CA ARG A 56 27.75 -3.20 -11.91
C ARG A 56 27.93 -4.04 -13.16
N GLU A 57 28.74 -5.09 -13.08
CA GLU A 57 28.77 -6.14 -14.10
C GLU A 57 27.40 -6.85 -14.14
N GLY A 58 26.53 -6.40 -15.03
CA GLY A 58 25.21 -6.98 -15.28
C GLY A 58 24.12 -6.62 -14.27
N VAL A 59 22.93 -7.21 -14.49
CA VAL A 59 21.77 -7.11 -13.61
C VAL A 59 21.95 -8.07 -12.43
N ALA A 60 22.87 -7.73 -11.53
CA ALA A 60 23.01 -8.47 -10.26
C ALA A 60 22.00 -7.93 -9.25
N ILE A 61 20.90 -8.67 -9.04
CA ILE A 61 19.97 -8.43 -7.93
C ILE A 61 20.73 -8.78 -6.64
N LYS A 62 21.06 -7.77 -5.84
CA LYS A 62 21.68 -8.00 -4.53
C LYS A 62 20.71 -8.80 -3.66
N GLY A 63 21.20 -9.87 -3.05
CA GLY A 63 20.49 -10.55 -1.98
C GLY A 63 20.16 -9.58 -0.85
N GLN A 64 19.01 -9.75 -0.23
CA GLN A 64 18.65 -8.96 0.95
C GLN A 64 19.53 -9.41 2.13
N PRO A 65 20.11 -8.49 2.91
CA PRO A 65 20.82 -8.86 4.12
C PRO A 65 19.87 -9.53 5.12
N GLN A 66 20.43 -10.29 6.06
CA GLN A 66 19.64 -10.87 7.14
C GLN A 66 19.05 -9.77 8.04
N GLY A 67 17.87 -10.05 8.62
CA GLY A 67 17.17 -9.15 9.55
C GLY A 67 18.07 -8.59 10.64
N CYS A 68 17.69 -7.43 11.19
CA CYS A 68 18.35 -6.82 12.33
C CYS A 68 17.49 -6.95 13.59
N GLY A 69 18.07 -6.63 14.76
CA GLY A 69 17.27 -6.45 15.98
C GLY A 69 16.23 -5.34 15.78
N PHE A 70 15.06 -5.48 16.38
CA PHE A 70 14.06 -4.41 16.39
C PHE A 70 14.58 -3.26 17.27
N TYR A 71 14.71 -2.08 16.66
CA TYR A 71 15.05 -0.85 17.38
C TYR A 71 13.81 -0.27 18.01
N ASP A 72 13.79 -0.23 19.34
CA ASP A 72 12.75 0.50 20.06
C ASP A 72 13.04 2.01 20.01
N PRO A 73 12.20 2.81 19.37
CA PRO A 73 12.42 4.26 19.26
C PRO A 73 12.28 4.99 20.60
N VAL A 74 11.69 4.37 21.63
CA VAL A 74 11.48 4.99 22.95
C VAL A 74 12.60 4.60 23.92
N THR A 75 12.93 3.32 24.01
CA THR A 75 13.94 2.83 24.97
C THR A 75 15.35 2.85 24.39
N HIS A 76 15.50 3.03 23.08
CA HIS A 76 16.76 2.93 22.33
C HIS A 76 17.49 1.59 22.51
N GLN A 77 16.78 0.56 23.00
CA GLN A 77 17.33 -0.78 23.16
C GLN A 77 17.14 -1.58 21.88
N MET A 78 18.12 -2.44 21.61
CA MET A 78 18.03 -3.46 20.57
C MET A 78 17.44 -4.73 21.18
N GLY A 79 16.27 -5.14 20.71
CA GLY A 79 15.61 -6.38 21.13
C GLY A 79 14.75 -6.95 20.01
N GLY A 80 14.23 -8.16 20.14
CA GLY A 80 13.37 -8.76 19.11
C GLY A 80 14.06 -8.94 17.74
N PHE A 81 13.28 -8.95 16.66
CA PHE A 81 13.75 -9.25 15.30
C PHE A 81 12.90 -8.54 14.25
N ARG A 82 13.55 -7.78 13.37
CA ARG A 82 12.94 -7.13 12.20
C ARG A 82 13.57 -7.70 10.92
N PRO A 83 12.80 -8.37 10.06
CA PRO A 83 13.31 -8.81 8.76
C PRO A 83 13.62 -7.61 7.86
N VAL A 84 14.67 -7.72 7.05
CA VAL A 84 14.99 -6.70 6.05
C VAL A 84 13.93 -6.74 4.95
N ARG A 85 13.47 -5.56 4.56
CA ARG A 85 12.48 -5.38 3.51
C ARG A 85 13.04 -4.46 2.45
N ASN A 86 12.52 -4.59 1.23
CA ASN A 86 12.90 -3.69 0.16
C ASN A 86 12.22 -2.33 0.39
N ASP A 87 13.00 -1.28 0.62
CA ASP A 87 12.49 0.08 0.86
C ASP A 87 11.67 0.64 -0.30
N LYS A 88 11.95 0.20 -1.53
CA LYS A 88 11.19 0.56 -2.73
C LYS A 88 9.98 -0.37 -2.93
N PHE A 89 10.11 -1.59 -2.40
CA PHE A 89 9.23 -2.75 -2.46
C PHE A 89 7.90 -2.66 -1.70
N LYS A 90 7.10 -1.59 -1.78
CA LYS A 90 5.91 -1.47 -0.91
C LYS A 90 4.73 -2.28 -1.46
N LYS A 91 4.08 -3.09 -0.60
CA LYS A 91 3.00 -4.03 -0.98
C LYS A 91 1.60 -3.55 -0.58
N TYR A 92 1.52 -2.48 0.21
CA TYR A 92 0.26 -2.04 0.79
C TYR A 92 -0.84 -1.67 -0.21
N SER A 93 -0.50 -1.28 -1.44
CA SER A 93 -1.49 -0.87 -2.45
C SER A 93 -2.36 -2.02 -2.97
N THR A 94 -1.97 -3.27 -2.76
CA THR A 94 -2.71 -4.43 -3.25
C THR A 94 -3.77 -4.95 -2.28
N ARG A 95 -3.81 -4.43 -1.04
CA ARG A 95 -4.70 -4.96 0.00
C ARG A 95 -6.09 -4.34 -0.09
N THR A 96 -7.12 -5.17 0.09
CA THR A 96 -8.50 -4.70 0.34
C THR A 96 -8.85 -4.78 1.82
N LEU A 97 -8.18 -5.68 2.55
CA LEU A 97 -8.36 -5.92 3.97
C LEU A 97 -7.02 -5.82 4.68
N ARG A 98 -7.02 -5.34 5.92
CA ARG A 98 -5.83 -5.29 6.76
C ARG A 98 -6.02 -6.07 8.07
N PRO A 99 -4.98 -6.76 8.54
CA PRO A 99 -5.01 -7.37 9.85
C PRO A 99 -4.86 -6.30 10.93
N VAL A 100 -5.71 -6.35 11.95
CA VAL A 100 -5.61 -5.54 13.16
C VAL A 100 -5.47 -6.47 14.36
N ILE A 101 -4.52 -6.18 15.24
CA ILE A 101 -4.16 -7.05 16.37
C ILE A 101 -4.72 -6.49 17.68
N ASN A 102 -5.37 -7.35 18.46
CA ASN A 102 -5.61 -7.12 19.88
C ASN A 102 -4.42 -7.63 20.69
N PHE A 103 -3.58 -6.69 21.15
CA PHE A 103 -2.39 -7.03 21.94
C PHE A 103 -2.73 -7.49 23.38
N GLU A 104 -3.92 -7.20 23.90
CA GLU A 104 -4.34 -7.66 25.25
C GLU A 104 -4.62 -9.16 25.27
N GLU A 105 -5.20 -9.69 24.20
CA GLU A 105 -5.54 -11.12 24.03
C GLU A 105 -4.38 -11.93 23.42
N CYS A 106 -3.28 -11.27 23.06
CA CYS A 106 -2.17 -11.91 22.38
C CYS A 106 -1.33 -12.76 23.35
N THR A 107 -1.35 -14.08 23.16
CA THR A 107 -0.58 -15.06 23.95
C THR A 107 0.88 -15.22 23.51
N LYS A 108 1.34 -14.43 22.53
CA LYS A 108 2.71 -14.44 22.00
C LYS A 108 3.16 -15.82 21.46
N CYS A 109 2.23 -16.58 20.88
CA CYS A 109 2.46 -17.94 20.38
C CYS A 109 3.34 -18.06 19.11
N THR A 110 3.81 -16.96 18.51
CA THR A 110 4.66 -16.93 17.29
C THR A 110 4.03 -17.42 15.97
N PHE A 111 2.84 -18.06 15.97
CA PHE A 111 2.27 -18.66 14.75
C PHE A 111 2.03 -17.66 13.62
N CYS A 112 1.60 -16.44 13.93
CA CYS A 112 1.39 -15.40 12.91
C CYS A 112 2.71 -15.04 12.20
N TRP A 113 3.82 -14.97 12.93
CA TRP A 113 5.14 -14.63 12.41
C TRP A 113 5.69 -15.74 11.51
N LEU A 114 5.63 -17.01 11.96
CA LEU A 114 6.14 -18.17 11.21
C LEU A 114 5.42 -18.39 9.88
N ASN A 115 4.10 -18.16 9.85
CA ASN A 115 3.27 -18.42 8.68
C ASN A 115 3.12 -17.21 7.77
N CYS A 116 3.77 -16.08 8.05
CA CYS A 116 3.70 -14.90 7.19
C CYS A 116 4.57 -15.14 5.93
N PRO A 117 3.98 -15.31 4.72
CA PRO A 117 4.76 -15.59 3.52
C PRO A 117 5.65 -14.41 3.10
N ASP A 118 5.29 -13.20 3.53
CA ASP A 118 5.98 -11.97 3.16
C ASP A 118 7.00 -11.47 4.18
N GLY A 119 7.09 -12.12 5.36
CA GLY A 119 7.93 -11.62 6.45
C GLY A 119 7.55 -10.20 6.91
N SER A 120 6.25 -9.85 6.84
CA SER A 120 5.77 -8.50 7.18
C SER A 120 5.62 -8.26 8.68
N ILE A 121 6.01 -9.21 9.53
CA ILE A 121 5.81 -9.15 10.98
C ILE A 121 7.14 -8.95 11.69
N ASP A 122 7.19 -7.91 12.51
CA ASP A 122 8.29 -7.56 13.40
C ASP A 122 8.07 -8.21 14.77
N VAL A 123 9.11 -8.82 15.32
CA VAL A 123 9.12 -9.27 16.71
C VAL A 123 9.57 -8.10 17.57
N THR A 124 8.68 -7.61 18.43
CA THR A 124 8.96 -6.47 19.31
C THR A 124 9.83 -6.91 20.49
N PRO A 125 10.50 -5.98 21.20
CA PRO A 125 11.32 -6.29 22.37
C PRO A 125 10.53 -6.94 23.51
N GLU A 126 9.22 -6.65 23.61
CA GLU A 126 8.32 -7.24 24.60
C GLU A 126 7.77 -8.62 24.18
N GLY A 127 8.22 -9.15 23.03
CA GLY A 127 7.80 -10.44 22.48
C GLY A 127 6.44 -10.43 21.81
N TYR A 128 5.87 -9.24 21.51
CA TYR A 128 4.69 -9.12 20.66
C TYR A 128 5.08 -9.14 19.19
N TYR A 129 4.07 -9.28 18.32
CA TYR A 129 4.23 -9.38 16.88
C TYR A 129 3.53 -8.18 16.24
N ASP A 130 4.31 -7.21 15.77
CA ASP A 130 3.79 -6.00 15.11
C ASP A 130 3.79 -6.20 13.59
N ILE A 131 2.70 -5.86 12.93
CA ILE A 131 2.60 -6.02 11.48
C ILE A 131 3.05 -4.74 10.82
N ASN A 132 4.12 -4.82 10.03
CA ASN A 132 4.53 -3.73 9.15
C ASN A 132 3.54 -3.61 7.98
N LEU A 133 2.60 -2.68 8.13
CA LEU A 133 1.50 -2.49 7.20
C LEU A 133 1.95 -2.00 5.81
N GLU A 134 3.13 -1.40 5.67
CA GLU A 134 3.65 -1.02 4.34
C GLU A 134 4.04 -2.22 3.47
N SER A 135 4.46 -3.30 4.12
CA SER A 135 4.90 -4.54 3.47
C SER A 135 3.86 -5.66 3.51
N CYS A 136 2.77 -5.48 4.26
CA CYS A 136 1.70 -6.47 4.36
C CYS A 136 0.81 -6.42 3.11
N CYS A 137 0.57 -7.58 2.48
CA CYS A 137 -0.32 -7.70 1.33
C CYS A 137 -1.80 -7.93 1.72
N GLY A 138 -2.11 -8.20 3.00
CA GLY A 138 -3.48 -8.45 3.46
C GLY A 138 -4.00 -9.87 3.22
N CYS A 139 -3.14 -10.89 3.13
CA CYS A 139 -3.54 -12.28 2.82
C CYS A 139 -4.38 -13.01 3.88
N ALA A 140 -4.51 -12.47 5.10
CA ALA A 140 -5.25 -13.03 6.22
C ALA A 140 -4.76 -14.38 6.81
N ILE A 141 -3.59 -14.89 6.40
CA ILE A 141 -3.02 -16.12 6.98
C ILE A 141 -2.79 -15.97 8.48
N CYS A 142 -2.30 -14.81 8.92
CA CYS A 142 -2.02 -14.53 10.34
C CYS A 142 -3.25 -14.70 11.25
N GLU A 143 -4.44 -14.32 10.78
CA GLU A 143 -5.69 -14.54 11.51
C GLU A 143 -6.07 -16.02 11.53
N ALA A 144 -5.97 -16.70 10.38
CA ALA A 144 -6.37 -18.09 10.26
C ALA A 144 -5.55 -19.03 11.16
N VAL A 145 -4.25 -18.77 11.32
CA VAL A 145 -3.33 -19.57 12.14
C VAL A 145 -3.31 -19.16 13.61
N CYS A 146 -3.92 -18.02 13.97
CA CYS A 146 -3.92 -17.56 15.35
C CYS A 146 -4.72 -18.57 16.20
N PRO A 147 -4.18 -19.08 17.33
CA PRO A 147 -4.91 -20.00 18.20
C PRO A 147 -5.99 -19.28 19.01
N VAL A 148 -5.83 -17.98 19.26
CA VAL A 148 -6.79 -17.17 20.02
C VAL A 148 -7.90 -16.68 19.08
N PRO A 149 -9.18 -16.90 19.41
CA PRO A 149 -10.28 -16.34 18.63
C PRO A 149 -10.24 -14.81 18.70
N ASN A 150 -10.45 -14.13 17.58
CA ASN A 150 -10.54 -12.67 17.49
C ASN A 150 -9.32 -11.86 18.01
N CYS A 151 -8.16 -12.49 18.23
CA CYS A 151 -6.94 -11.76 18.58
C CYS A 151 -6.40 -10.99 17.38
N ILE A 152 -6.51 -11.54 16.17
CA ILE A 152 -6.25 -10.82 14.92
C ILE A 152 -7.57 -10.80 14.17
N VAL A 153 -7.96 -9.64 13.64
CA VAL A 153 -9.18 -9.49 12.84
C VAL A 153 -8.86 -8.80 11.53
N MET A 154 -9.49 -9.23 10.44
CA MET A 154 -9.37 -8.55 9.15
C MET A 154 -10.41 -7.43 9.03
N ALA A 155 -9.94 -6.20 8.90
CA ALA A 155 -10.75 -5.00 8.75
C ALA A 155 -10.68 -4.45 7.32
N ASN A 156 -11.68 -3.67 6.90
CA ASN A 156 -11.65 -3.02 5.59
C ASN A 156 -10.56 -1.95 5.55
N GLU A 157 -9.66 -2.01 4.56
CA GLU A 157 -8.56 -1.05 4.43
C GLU A 157 -9.03 0.39 4.26
N ALA A 158 -10.20 0.62 3.65
CA ALA A 158 -10.74 1.96 3.40
C ALA A 158 -11.08 2.74 4.67
N GLU A 159 -11.20 2.08 5.82
CA GLU A 159 -11.48 2.71 7.12
C GLU A 159 -10.23 3.35 7.76
N PHE A 160 -9.06 3.19 7.14
CA PHE A 160 -7.78 3.61 7.69
C PHE A 160 -7.10 4.65 6.81
N SER A 161 -6.49 5.65 7.45
CA SER A 161 -5.75 6.72 6.79
C SER A 161 -4.25 6.45 6.71
N ASP A 162 -3.70 5.58 7.58
CA ASP A 162 -2.27 5.41 7.76
C ASP A 162 -1.79 3.96 7.96
N ASN A 163 -0.48 3.77 7.78
CA ASN A 163 0.27 2.52 7.93
C ASN A 163 1.17 2.51 9.16
N SER A 164 0.85 3.33 10.17
CA SER A 164 1.63 3.40 11.40
C SER A 164 1.67 2.05 12.14
N SER A 165 2.71 1.86 12.95
CA SER A 165 2.86 0.67 13.79
C SER A 165 1.69 0.55 14.76
N GLN A 166 1.03 -0.61 14.75
CA GLN A 166 -0.07 -0.89 15.69
C GLN A 166 0.48 -1.02 17.11
N TRP A 167 1.65 -1.63 17.24
CA TRP A 167 2.35 -1.78 18.51
C TRP A 167 2.72 -0.44 19.16
N GLU A 168 3.26 0.50 18.39
CA GLU A 168 3.58 1.84 18.92
C GLU A 168 2.32 2.58 19.38
N ASN A 169 1.22 2.46 18.64
CA ASN A 169 -0.06 3.05 19.01
C ASN A 169 -0.62 2.43 20.30
N PHE A 170 -0.54 1.11 20.45
CA PHE A 170 -0.94 0.40 21.67
C PHE A 170 -0.09 0.80 22.89
N ARG A 171 1.23 0.96 22.73
CA ARG A 171 2.10 1.40 23.83
C ARG A 171 1.86 2.84 24.27
N LYS A 172 1.52 3.73 23.33
CA LYS A 172 1.24 5.14 23.63
C LYS A 172 -0.04 5.27 24.47
N ASP A 173 -1.11 4.61 24.06
CA ASP A 173 -2.38 4.63 24.76
C ASP A 173 -3.13 3.30 24.58
N LYS A 174 -3.06 2.47 25.62
CA LYS A 174 -3.69 1.14 25.61
C LYS A 174 -5.20 1.23 25.55
N GLU A 175 -5.81 2.12 26.33
CA GLU A 175 -7.27 2.22 26.43
C GLU A 175 -7.88 2.75 25.13
N ALA A 176 -7.26 3.77 24.53
CA ALA A 176 -7.70 4.29 23.24
C ALA A 176 -7.53 3.26 22.13
N TYR A 177 -6.41 2.52 22.11
CA TYR A 177 -6.19 1.46 21.13
C TYR A 177 -7.21 0.32 21.28
N SER A 178 -7.44 -0.18 22.49
CA SER A 178 -8.41 -1.25 22.75
C SER A 178 -9.84 -0.83 22.46
N THR A 179 -10.18 0.44 22.69
CA THR A 179 -11.49 1.01 22.29
C THR A 179 -11.63 1.07 20.78
N ARG A 180 -10.59 1.54 20.06
CA ARG A 180 -10.56 1.53 18.59
C ARG A 180 -10.68 0.10 18.04
N PHE A 181 -9.98 -0.86 18.64
CA PHE A 181 -10.05 -2.27 18.26
C PHE A 181 -11.49 -2.81 18.36
N LYS A 182 -12.17 -2.53 19.47
CA LYS A 182 -13.57 -2.96 19.67
C LYS A 182 -14.56 -2.32 18.69
N ALA A 183 -14.24 -1.15 18.16
CA ALA A 183 -15.06 -0.46 17.16
C ALA A 183 -14.87 -1.00 15.73
N ILE A 184 -13.88 -1.86 15.50
CA ILE A 184 -13.61 -2.42 14.16
C ILE A 184 -14.66 -3.49 13.83
N HIS A 185 -15.21 -3.42 12.63
CA HIS A 185 -16.10 -4.44 12.09
C HIS A 185 -15.28 -5.48 11.31
N PRO A 186 -15.15 -6.72 11.82
CA PRO A 186 -14.43 -7.77 11.11
C PRO A 186 -15.20 -8.18 9.85
N VAL A 187 -14.47 -8.37 8.76
CA VAL A 187 -15.03 -8.92 7.52
C VAL A 187 -15.02 -10.44 7.60
N GLU A 188 -16.20 -11.02 7.80
CA GLU A 188 -16.40 -12.47 7.97
C GLU A 188 -16.20 -13.24 6.65
N GLU A 189 -16.74 -12.74 5.55
CA GLU A 189 -16.61 -13.36 4.22
C GLU A 189 -15.79 -12.49 3.26
N ARG A 190 -14.74 -13.06 2.70
CA ARG A 190 -13.75 -12.37 1.87
C ARG A 190 -13.82 -12.82 0.42
N SER A 191 -13.42 -11.92 -0.48
CA SER A 191 -13.41 -12.17 -1.92
C SER A 191 -12.28 -13.07 -2.40
N HIS A 192 -11.19 -13.20 -1.64
CA HIS A 192 -10.02 -14.03 -1.99
C HIS A 192 -10.10 -15.44 -1.39
N GLY A 193 -9.15 -16.32 -1.74
CA GLY A 193 -9.18 -17.76 -1.41
C GLY A 193 -9.22 -18.13 0.08
N PHE A 194 -8.97 -17.19 0.99
CA PHE A 194 -9.19 -17.35 2.43
C PHE A 194 -10.48 -16.63 2.80
N ARG A 195 -11.63 -17.18 2.41
CA ARG A 195 -12.95 -16.57 2.54
C ARG A 195 -13.33 -16.33 3.99
N TYR A 196 -13.13 -17.31 4.86
CA TYR A 196 -13.42 -17.23 6.29
C TYR A 196 -12.46 -18.09 7.10
N ARG A 197 -12.38 -17.83 8.40
CA ARG A 197 -11.55 -18.59 9.34
C ARG A 197 -12.11 -20.00 9.50
N GLY A 198 -11.27 -21.03 9.31
CA GLY A 198 -11.68 -22.44 9.40
C GLY A 198 -11.97 -23.11 8.05
N GLN A 199 -12.09 -22.35 6.95
CA GLN A 199 -12.41 -22.87 5.62
C GLN A 199 -11.53 -24.06 5.20
N TYR A 200 -10.21 -24.00 5.42
CA TYR A 200 -9.32 -25.09 5.02
C TYR A 200 -9.53 -26.39 5.82
N GLN A 201 -9.96 -26.31 7.08
CA GLN A 201 -10.25 -27.50 7.87
C GLN A 201 -11.47 -28.24 7.32
N GLU A 202 -12.50 -27.49 6.92
CA GLU A 202 -13.69 -28.03 6.26
C GLU A 202 -13.35 -28.62 4.89
N GLN A 203 -12.57 -27.89 4.07
CA GLN A 203 -12.15 -28.35 2.75
C GLN A 203 -11.23 -29.57 2.81
N ALA A 204 -10.33 -29.63 3.80
CA ALA A 204 -9.44 -30.78 4.00
C ALA A 204 -10.23 -32.04 4.38
N ALA A 205 -11.23 -31.92 5.27
CA ALA A 205 -12.10 -33.05 5.63
C ALA A 205 -12.86 -33.56 4.39
N ALA A 206 -13.47 -32.65 3.63
CA ALA A 206 -14.19 -33.01 2.40
C ALA A 206 -13.26 -33.66 1.34
N ALA A 207 -12.03 -33.14 1.20
CA ALA A 207 -11.04 -33.68 0.28
C ALA A 207 -10.58 -35.09 0.69
N LEU A 208 -10.38 -35.34 1.99
CA LEU A 208 -10.04 -36.65 2.53
C LEU A 208 -11.17 -37.66 2.30
N GLU A 209 -12.42 -37.28 2.54
CA GLU A 209 -13.58 -38.14 2.24
C GLU A 209 -13.68 -38.47 0.75
N ALA A 210 -13.42 -37.50 -0.13
CA ALA A 210 -13.41 -37.73 -1.57
C ALA A 210 -12.28 -38.67 -1.99
N ALA A 211 -11.08 -38.51 -1.41
CA ALA A 211 -9.93 -39.37 -1.69
C ALA A 211 -10.15 -40.82 -1.21
N GLN A 212 -10.90 -41.04 -0.13
CA GLN A 212 -11.25 -42.37 0.36
C GLN A 212 -12.31 -43.08 -0.51
N LYS A 213 -13.10 -42.32 -1.28
CA LYS A 213 -14.13 -42.84 -2.19
C LYS A 213 -13.62 -43.14 -3.61
N ALA A 214 -12.44 -42.65 -3.96
CA ALA A 214 -11.78 -42.85 -5.26
C ALA A 214 -10.91 -44.12 -5.24
#